data_AF-A0A359IP96-F1
#
_entry.id   AF-A0A359IP96-F1
#
_cell.length_a   1.000
_cell.length_b   1.000
_cell.length_c   1.000
_cell.angle_alpha   90.00
_cell.angle_beta   90.00
_cell.angle_gamma   90.00
#
_symmetry.space_group_name_H-M   'P 1'
#
loop_
_entity.id
_entity.type
_entity.pdbx_description
1 polymer ?
#
loop_
_entity_poly.entity_id
_entity_poly.type
_entity_poly.pdbx_seq_one_letter_code
_entity_poly.pdbx_strand_id
1 'polypeptide(L)' 'MNNNLFIVKATDTDTNENMEYEYGCLEHARDTYNILKRQSDIENLVVLEYDFASKKYHLVEM' A
#
# COMPACT_ATOMS: atom_id res chain seq x y z
N MET A 1 14.22 -15.59 0.31
CA MET A 1 13.79 -14.45 -0.52
C MET A 1 12.30 -14.27 -0.28
N ASN A 2 11.83 -13.06 0.02
CA ASN A 2 10.40 -12.82 0.13
C ASN A 2 9.79 -12.97 -1.27
N ASN A 3 8.78 -13.83 -1.39
CA ASN A 3 8.07 -14.11 -2.65
C ASN A 3 6.92 -13.12 -2.90
N ASN A 4 6.83 -12.07 -2.09
CA ASN A 4 5.72 -11.14 -2.12
C ASN A 4 6.24 -9.70 -2.21
N LEU A 5 5.47 -8.86 -2.90
CA LEU A 5 5.63 -7.41 -2.95
C LEU A 5 4.42 -6.78 -2.25
N PHE A 6 4.67 -5.82 -1.36
CA PHE A 6 3.61 -5.09 -0.67
C PHE A 6 3.50 -3.70 -1.28
N ILE A 7 2.30 -3.31 -1.69
CA ILE A 7 2.04 -2.07 -2.42
C ILE A 7 1.00 -1.26 -1.63
N VAL A 8 1.40 -0.08 -1.15
CA VAL A 8 0.50 0.88 -0.53
C VAL A 8 -0.04 1.81 -1.61
N LYS A 9 -1.36 1.86 -1.77
CA LYS A 9 -2.03 2.77 -2.72
C LYS A 9 -2.92 3.74 -1.97
N ALA A 10 -2.95 4.98 -2.44
CA ALA A 10 -3.81 6.02 -1.88
C ALA A 10 -4.08 7.11 -2.92
N THR A 11 -5.07 7.96 -2.65
CA THR A 11 -5.37 9.15 -3.44
C THR A 11 -5.17 10.39 -2.57
N ASP A 12 -4.36 11.33 -3.03
CA ASP A 12 -4.27 12.67 -2.46
C ASP A 12 -5.43 13.50 -3.02
N THR A 13 -6.32 13.98 -2.15
CA THR A 13 -7.52 14.73 -2.54
C THR A 13 -7.25 16.20 -2.86
N ASP A 14 -6.15 16.77 -2.38
CA ASP A 14 -5.77 18.16 -2.67
C ASP A 14 -5.23 18.28 -4.09
N THR A 15 -4.41 17.31 -4.51
CA THR A 15 -3.81 17.27 -5.86
C THR A 15 -4.56 16.38 -6.84
N ASN A 16 -5.47 15.53 -6.35
CA ASN A 16 -6.16 14.48 -7.10
C ASN A 16 -5.19 13.47 -7.75
N GLU A 17 -4.02 13.27 -7.16
CA GLU A 17 -3.00 12.33 -7.61
C GLU A 17 -3.14 10.96 -6.92
N ASN A 18 -2.85 9.90 -7.68
CA ASN A 18 -2.76 8.56 -7.12
C ASN A 18 -1.31 8.27 -6.73
N MET A 19 -1.11 7.85 -5.49
CA MET A 19 0.18 7.47 -4.95
C MET A 19 0.33 5.95 -4.88
N GLU A 20 1.55 5.48 -5.12
CA GLU A 20 1.91 4.07 -5.05
C GLU A 20 3.30 3.91 -4.43
N TYR A 21 3.41 3.10 -3.38
CA TYR A 21 4.67 2.80 -2.69
C TYR A 21 4.89 1.29 -2.59
N GLU A 22 6.03 0.81 -3.07
CA GLU A 22 6.37 -0.61 -3.13
C GLU A 22 7.41 -1.02 -2.08
N TYR A 23 7.17 -2.14 -1.39
CA TYR A 23 8.04 -2.67 -0.35
C TYR A 23 8.21 -4.18 -0.43
N GLY A 24 9.42 -4.66 -0.19
CA GLY A 24 9.72 -6.10 -0.10
C GLY A 24 9.29 -6.77 1.22
N CYS A 25 8.72 -6.02 2.17
CA CYS A 25 8.21 -6.55 3.43
C CYS A 25 6.96 -5.79 3.91
N LEU A 26 6.10 -6.50 4.64
CA LEU A 26 4.84 -5.98 5.16
C LEU A 26 5.04 -4.87 6.20
N GLU A 27 6.13 -4.92 6.96
CA GLU A 27 6.43 -3.96 8.03
C GLU A 27 6.58 -2.54 7.48
N HIS A 28 7.38 -2.34 6.43
CA HIS A 28 7.53 -1.02 5.80
C HIS A 28 6.23 -0.53 5.15
N ALA A 29 5.43 -1.44 4.56
CA ALA A 29 4.13 -1.08 4.01
C ALA A 29 3.16 -0.60 5.11
N ARG A 30 3.19 -1.24 6.29
CA ARG A 30 2.42 -0.82 7.47
C ARG A 30 2.85 0.54 7.99
N ASP A 31 4.15 0.82 8.04
CA ASP A 31 4.65 2.12 8.50
C ASP A 31 4.15 3.24 7.59
N THR A 32 4.27 3.08 6.27
CA THR A 32 3.75 4.05 5.29
C THR A 32 2.23 4.19 5.38
N TYR A 33 1.50 3.08 5.48
CA TYR A 33 0.04 3.12 5.69
C TYR A 33 -0.33 3.93 6.94
N ASN A 34 0.36 3.73 8.06
CA ASN A 34 0.10 4.45 9.31
C ASN A 34 0.44 5.94 9.23
N ILE A 35 1.44 6.31 8.42
CA ILE A 35 1.78 7.72 8.14
C ILE A 35 0.67 8.36 7.32
N LEU A 36 0.25 7.73 6.22
CA LEU A 36 -0.76 8.26 5.31
C LEU A 36 -2.16 8.31 5.93
N LYS A 37 -2.55 7.31 6.73
CA LYS A 37 -3.86 7.25 7.42
C LYS A 37 -4.12 8.44 8.35
N ARG A 38 -3.08 9.11 8.83
CA ARG A 38 -3.18 10.28 9.73
C ARG A 38 -3.38 11.59 8.97
N GLN A 39 -3.23 11.59 7.66
CA GLN A 39 -3.37 12.75 6.79
C GLN A 39 -4.84 12.88 6.39
N SER A 40 -5.38 14.10 6.48
CA SER A 40 -6.82 14.36 6.25
C SER A 40 -7.18 14.43 4.77
N ASP A 41 -6.19 14.67 3.94
CA ASP A 41 -6.20 14.82 2.48
C ASP A 41 -5.95 13.48 1.76
N ILE A 42 -5.93 12.37 2.49
CA ILE A 42 -5.71 11.04 1.92
C ILE A 42 -6.99 10.20 1.96
N GLU A 43 -7.40 9.72 0.78
CA GLU A 43 -8.52 8.80 0.59
C GLU A 43 -8.10 7.50 -0.12
N ASN A 44 -9.02 6.53 -0.15
CA ASN A 44 -8.84 5.24 -0.83
C ASN A 44 -7.55 4.48 -0.44
N LEU A 45 -7.05 4.72 0.78
CA LEU A 45 -5.82 4.12 1.29
C LEU A 45 -6.00 2.61 1.50
N VAL A 46 -5.23 1.81 0.76
CA VAL A 46 -5.24 0.34 0.83
C VAL A 46 -3.82 -0.21 0.75
N VAL A 47 -3.62 -1.43 1.26
CA VAL A 47 -2.38 -2.18 1.07
C VAL A 47 -2.69 -3.47 0.35
N LEU A 48 -1.94 -3.73 -0.73
CA LEU A 48 -2.03 -4.95 -1.53
C LEU A 48 -0.78 -5.79 -1.32
N GLU A 49 -0.94 -7.09 -1.21
CA GLU A 49 0.13 -8.07 -1.32
C GLU A 49 0.06 -8.70 -2.71
N TYR A 50 1.15 -8.60 -3.47
CA TYR A 50 1.32 -9.29 -4.74
C TYR A 50 2.21 -10.52 -4.52
N ASP A 51 1.63 -11.71 -4.69
CA ASP A 51 2.34 -12.98 -4.63
C ASP A 51 2.93 -13.30 -6.02
N PHE A 52 4.27 -13.35 -6.11
CA PHE A 52 4.97 -13.63 -7.36
C PHE A 52 4.73 -15.05 -7.88
N ALA A 53 4.44 -16.02 -7.01
CA ALA A 53 4.21 -17.40 -7.39
C ALA A 53 2.83 -17.59 -8.03
N SER A 54 1.79 -17.03 -7.40
CA SER A 54 0.42 -17.12 -7.92
C SER A 54 0.05 -16.03 -8.93
N LYS A 55 0.84 -14.95 -9.01
CA LYS A 55 0.60 -13.74 -9.83
C LYS A 55 -0.73 -13.07 -9.50
N LYS A 56 -1.10 -13.02 -8.22
CA LYS A 56 -2.36 -12.46 -7.73
C LYS A 56 -2.12 -11.37 -6.70
N TYR A 57 -3.06 -10.43 -6.66
CA TYR A 57 -3.14 -9.42 -5.62
C TYR A 57 -4.11 -9.87 -4.53
N HIS A 58 -3.73 -9.65 -3.28
CA HIS A 58 -4.53 -9.86 -2.10
C HIS A 58 -4.64 -8.54 -1.34
N LEU A 59 -5.86 -8.15 -0.95
CA LEU A 59 -6.02 -7.02 -0.05
C LEU A 59 -5.51 -7.42 1.34
N VAL A 60 -4.63 -6.61 1.91
CA VAL A 60 -4.13 -6.80 3.27
C VAL A 60 -4.99 -5.99 4.22
N GLU A 61 -5.66 -6.65 5.16
CA GLU A 61 -6.40 -5.99 6.22
C GLU A 61 -5.41 -5.37 7.24
N MET A 62 -5.61 -4.09 7.57
CA MET A 62 -4.73 -3.26 8.40
C MET A 62 -5.45 -2.67 9.62
#